data_AF-A0A2R7Y2F1-F1
#
_entry.id   AF-A0A2R7Y2F1-F1
#
_cell.length_a   1.000
_cell.length_b   1.000
_cell.length_c   1.000
_cell.angle_alpha   90.00
_cell.angle_beta   90.00
_cell.angle_gamma   90.00
#
_symmetry.space_group_name_H-M   'P 1'
#
loop_
_entity.id
_entity.type
_entity.pdbx_description
1 polymer ?
#
loop_
_entity_poly.entity_id
_entity_poly.type
_entity_poly.pdbx_seq_one_letter_code
_entity_poly.pdbx_strand_id
1 'polypeptide(L)'
;MERELNPEDASQNLPHPVDLQYVKAHETVTVIGGTFVNCLRVEAEQEGIISKVWVHESVPIFGVVKAEIFENNVLTQSMELTSYGG
;
A
#
# COMPACT_ATOMS: atom_id res chain seq x y z
N MET A 1 -14.30 25.54 2.76
CA MET A 1 -13.02 26.18 2.43
C MET A 1 -12.16 25.09 1.85
N GLU A 2 -12.26 24.88 0.54
CA GLU A 2 -11.44 23.90 -0.18
C GLU A 2 -10.05 24.51 -0.30
N ARG A 3 -9.05 23.89 0.34
CA ARG A 3 -7.66 24.33 0.24
C ARG A 3 -7.13 23.83 -1.10
N GLU A 4 -6.88 24.75 -2.02
CA GLU A 4 -6.15 24.45 -3.25
C GLU A 4 -4.77 23.90 -2.87
N LEU A 5 -4.47 22.67 -3.31
CA LEU A 5 -3.16 22.06 -3.17
C LEU A 5 -2.18 22.84 -4.05
N ASN A 6 -1.15 23.41 -3.42
CA ASN A 6 -0.10 24.16 -4.10
C ASN A 6 0.68 23.18 -5.03
N PRO A 7 0.88 23.48 -6.33
CA PRO A 7 1.56 22.57 -7.26
C PRO A 7 3.00 22.20 -6.84
N GLU A 8 3.63 22.98 -5.95
CA GLU A 8 4.96 22.69 -5.42
C GLU A 8 4.98 21.53 -4.40
N ASP A 9 3.87 21.30 -3.67
CA ASP A 9 3.73 20.21 -2.69
C ASP A 9 3.59 18.82 -3.36
N ALA A 10 3.21 18.80 -4.64
CA ALA A 10 3.12 17.57 -5.42
C ALA A 10 4.51 16.97 -5.72
N SER A 11 5.55 17.81 -5.83
CA SER A 11 6.93 17.34 -6.06
C SER A 11 7.62 16.82 -4.80
N GLN A 12 7.14 17.16 -3.61
CA GLN A 12 7.65 16.62 -2.34
C GLN A 12 6.92 15.36 -1.87
N ASN A 13 5.74 15.08 -2.44
CA ASN A 13 5.04 13.80 -2.33
C ASN A 13 5.41 12.85 -3.47
N LEU A 14 6.64 12.93 -3.98
CA LEU A 14 7.17 11.83 -4.77
C LEU A 14 7.11 10.57 -3.91
N PRO A 15 6.61 9.44 -4.46
CA PRO A 15 6.52 8.19 -3.71
C PRO A 15 7.91 7.86 -3.17
N HIS A 16 8.06 8.03 -1.85
CA HIS A 16 9.27 7.64 -1.17
C HIS A 16 9.43 6.13 -1.37
N PRO A 17 10.64 5.64 -1.72
CA PRO A 17 10.88 4.22 -1.81
C PRO A 17 10.46 3.57 -0.49
N VAL A 18 9.78 2.43 -0.60
CA VAL A 18 9.31 1.65 0.55
C VAL A 18 10.47 1.43 1.50
N ASP A 19 10.32 1.91 2.73
CA ASP A 19 11.37 1.76 3.74
C ASP A 19 11.50 0.28 4.11
N LEU A 20 12.63 -0.30 3.70
CA LEU A 20 12.89 -1.74 3.77
C LEU A 20 12.86 -2.28 5.21
N GLN A 21 13.01 -1.42 6.23
CA GLN A 21 12.97 -1.87 7.63
C GLN A 21 11.59 -2.40 8.05
N TYR A 22 10.53 -2.02 7.33
CA TYR A 22 9.16 -2.46 7.61
C TYR A 22 8.71 -3.66 6.76
N VAL A 23 9.54 -4.12 5.82
CA VAL A 23 9.24 -5.29 5.01
C VAL A 23 9.33 -6.53 5.90
N LYS A 24 8.21 -7.26 6.01
CA LYS A 24 8.11 -8.49 6.80
C LYS A 24 8.16 -9.75 5.95
N ALA A 25 7.72 -9.69 4.68
CA ALA A 25 7.65 -10.85 3.82
C ALA A 25 7.65 -10.48 2.33
N HIS A 26 7.89 -11.49 1.49
CA HIS A 26 7.62 -11.47 0.05
C HIS A 26 6.53 -12.48 -0.25
N GLU A 27 5.47 -12.06 -0.93
CA GLU A 27 4.26 -12.87 -1.11
C GLU A 27 3.70 -12.73 -2.53
N THR A 28 3.06 -13.79 -3.02
CA THR A 28 2.24 -13.70 -4.24
C THR A 28 0.84 -13.24 -3.83
N VAL A 29 0.36 -12.15 -4.43
CA VAL A 29 -0.94 -11.55 -4.13
C VAL A 29 -1.83 -11.61 -5.36
N THR A 30 -3.05 -12.10 -5.20
CA THR A 30 -4.07 -12.09 -6.26
C THR A 30 -5.21 -11.17 -5.84
N VAL A 31 -5.52 -10.21 -6.70
CA VAL A 31 -6.61 -9.22 -6.56
C VAL A 31 -7.36 -9.13 -7.88
N ILE A 32 -8.43 -8.34 -7.93
CA ILE A 32 -9.22 -8.12 -9.16
C ILE A 32 -8.33 -7.59 -10.30
N GLY A 33 -7.38 -6.69 -10.00
CA GLY A 33 -6.45 -6.14 -10.98
C GLY A 33 -5.43 -7.15 -11.53
N GLY A 34 -5.31 -8.34 -10.94
CA GLY A 34 -4.43 -9.40 -11.42
C GLY A 34 -3.66 -10.12 -10.32
N THR A 35 -2.71 -10.95 -10.73
CA THR A 35 -1.80 -11.66 -9.82
C THR A 35 -0.40 -11.07 -9.91
N PHE A 36 0.15 -10.74 -8.75
CA PHE A 36 1.46 -10.14 -8.58
C PHE A 36 2.34 -11.09 -7.78
N VAL A 37 3.50 -11.45 -8.34
CA VAL A 37 4.46 -12.34 -7.69
C VAL A 37 5.51 -11.49 -7.00
N ASN A 38 5.99 -11.91 -5.83
CA ASN A 38 7.07 -11.20 -5.12
C ASN A 38 6.70 -9.79 -4.64
N CYS A 39 5.45 -9.58 -4.22
CA CYS A 39 5.05 -8.35 -3.54
C CYS A 39 5.77 -8.23 -2.20
N LEU A 40 6.27 -7.03 -1.87
CA LEU A 40 6.77 -6.74 -0.53
C LEU A 40 5.58 -6.53 0.40
N ARG A 41 5.47 -7.33 1.46
CA ARG A 41 4.51 -7.09 2.53
C ARG A 41 5.17 -6.23 3.60
N VAL A 42 4.64 -5.03 3.75
CA VAL A 42 4.99 -4.07 4.79
C VAL A 42 3.97 -4.19 5.92
N GLU A 43 4.44 -4.21 7.16
CA GLU A 43 3.57 -4.27 8.34
C GLU A 43 3.97 -3.23 9.38
N ALA A 44 3.00 -2.50 9.88
CA ALA A 44 3.14 -1.58 11.00
C ALA A 44 2.10 -1.91 12.07
N GLU A 45 2.52 -1.86 13.33
CA GLU A 45 1.65 -2.07 14.49
C GLU A 45 1.71 -0.83 15.39
N GLN A 46 0.55 -0.28 15.74
CA GLN A 46 0.41 0.86 16.63
C GLN A 46 -0.88 0.72 17.45
N GLU A 47 -0.76 0.75 18.79
CA GLU A 47 -1.91 0.79 19.71
C GLU A 47 -2.97 -0.30 19.46
N GLY A 48 -2.54 -1.52 19.09
CA GLY A 48 -3.44 -2.65 18.81
C GLY A 48 -4.06 -2.64 17.40
N ILE A 49 -3.66 -1.69 16.55
CA ILE A 49 -3.97 -1.62 15.13
C ILE A 49 -2.78 -2.16 14.35
N ILE A 50 -3.01 -3.15 13.49
CA ILE A 50 -2.01 -3.71 12.58
C ILE A 50 -2.41 -3.33 11.15
N SER A 51 -1.55 -2.60 10.47
CA SER A 51 -1.71 -2.24 9.06
C SER A 51 -0.75 -3.06 8.22
N LYS A 52 -1.29 -3.76 7.22
CA LYS A 52 -0.52 -4.52 6.24
C LYS A 52 -0.71 -3.92 4.85
N VAL A 53 0.39 -3.70 4.14
CA VAL A 53 0.35 -3.19 2.77
C VAL A 53 1.23 -4.06 1.90
N TRP A 54 0.71 -4.49 0.77
CA TRP A 54 1.46 -5.21 -0.26
C TRP A 54 1.77 -4.27 -1.41
N VAL A 55 3.04 -4.17 -1.73
CA VAL A 55 3.54 -3.31 -2.80
C VAL A 55 4.28 -4.13 -3.86
N HIS A 56 4.13 -3.76 -5.12
CA HIS A 56 4.77 -4.40 -6.26
C HIS A 56 5.30 -3.35 -7.25
N GLU A 57 6.50 -3.56 -7.78
CA GLU A 57 7.20 -2.58 -8.62
C GLU A 57 6.49 -2.29 -9.96
N SER A 58 5.70 -3.24 -10.46
CA SER A 58 4.95 -3.08 -11.72
C SER A 58 3.68 -2.24 -11.59
N VAL A 59 3.27 -1.90 -10.36
CA VAL A 59 2.08 -1.07 -10.12
C VAL A 59 2.52 0.41 -10.08
N PRO A 60 2.01 1.26 -10.99
CA PRO A 60 2.33 2.67 -10.98
C PRO A 60 1.70 3.37 -9.76
N ILE A 61 2.33 4.46 -9.30
CA ILE A 61 1.87 5.31 -8.18
C ILE A 61 1.83 4.53 -6.85
N PHE A 62 2.86 4.67 -6.03
CA PHE A 62 3.07 4.00 -4.72
C PHE A 62 3.10 2.46 -4.71
N GLY A 63 2.84 1.79 -5.83
CA GLY A 63 3.03 0.34 -5.97
C GLY A 63 2.00 -0.52 -5.25
N VAL A 64 0.95 0.07 -4.66
CA VAL A 64 0.03 -0.64 -3.75
C VAL A 64 -0.88 -1.61 -4.50
N VAL A 65 -0.75 -2.90 -4.17
CA VAL A 65 -1.58 -3.99 -4.69
C VAL A 65 -2.75 -4.28 -3.76
N LYS A 66 -2.49 -4.25 -2.45
CA LYS A 66 -3.46 -4.58 -1.41
C LYS A 66 -3.11 -3.86 -0.11
N ALA A 67 -4.12 -3.50 0.67
CA ALA A 67 -3.96 -3.01 2.03
C ALA A 67 -5.02 -3.62 2.94
N GLU A 68 -4.63 -3.99 4.16
CA GLU A 68 -5.54 -4.51 5.19
C GLU A 68 -5.23 -3.82 6.52
N ILE A 69 -6.28 -3.48 7.27
CA ILE A 69 -6.19 -2.94 8.62
C ILE A 69 -6.91 -3.89 9.56
N PHE A 70 -6.21 -4.28 10.62
CA PHE A 70 -6.72 -5.12 11.68
C PHE A 70 -6.76 -4.31 12.97
N GLU A 71 -7.87 -4.35 13.70
CA GLU A 71 -7.99 -3.81 15.06
C GLU A 71 -8.21 -4.97 16.01
N ASN A 72 -7.34 -5.13 17.02
CA ASN A 72 -7.38 -6.26 17.95
C ASN A 72 -7.40 -7.63 17.24
N ASN A 73 -6.60 -7.76 16.18
CA ASN A 73 -6.53 -8.94 15.29
C ASN A 73 -7.80 -9.25 14.48
N VAL A 74 -8.77 -8.33 14.42
CA VAL A 74 -9.96 -8.45 13.57
C VAL A 74 -9.79 -7.55 12.35
N LEU A 75 -9.95 -8.10 11.14
CA LEU A 75 -9.92 -7.31 9.91
C LEU A 75 -11.08 -6.31 9.89
N THR A 76 -10.78 -5.01 9.94
CA THR A 76 -11.78 -3.93 9.92
C THR A 76 -11.86 -3.23 8.57
N GLN A 77 -10.76 -3.16 7.83
CA GLN A 77 -10.73 -2.58 6.48
C GLN A 77 -9.84 -3.39 5.54
N SER A 78 -10.25 -3.46 4.27
CA SER A 78 -9.46 -4.07 3.20
C SER A 78 -9.65 -3.26 1.92
N MET A 79 -8.56 -3.08 1.18
CA MET A 79 -8.53 -2.44 -0.12
C MET A 79 -7.70 -3.31 -1.07
N GLU A 80 -8.21 -3.51 -2.28
CA GLU A 80 -7.55 -4.29 -3.31
C GLU A 80 -7.47 -3.48 -4.60
N LEU A 81 -6.35 -3.61 -5.30
CA LEU A 81 -6.17 -3.00 -6.61
C LEU A 81 -7.12 -3.67 -7.61
N THR A 82 -7.98 -2.87 -8.23
CA THR A 82 -8.99 -3.35 -9.19
C THR A 82 -8.53 -3.20 -10.64
N SER A 83 -7.75 -2.17 -10.93
CA SER A 83 -7.14 -1.93 -12.24
C SER A 83 -5.90 -1.05 -12.09
N TYR A 84 -4.94 -1.22 -13.01
CA TYR A 84 -3.74 -0.39 -13.13
C TYR A 84 -3.20 -0.53 -14.55
N GLY A 85 -2.74 0.56 -15.15
CA GLY A 85 -2.54 0.63 -16.59
C GLY A 85 -3.85 0.88 -17.33
N GLY A 86 -3.83 1.80 -18.30
CA GLY A 86 -4.97 2.12 -19.16
C GLY A 86 -5.13 1.14 -20.32
#